data_AF-A0A836RHV8-F1
#
_entry.id   AF-A0A836RHV8-F1
#
_cell.length_a   1.000
_cell.length_b   1.000
_cell.length_c   1.000
_cell.angle_alpha   90.00
_cell.angle_beta   90.00
_cell.angle_gamma   90.00
#
_symmetry.space_group_name_H-M   'P 1'
#
loop_
_entity.id
_entity.type
_entity.pdbx_description
1 polymer ?
#
loop_
_entity_poly.entity_id
_entity_poly.type
_entity_poly.pdbx_seq_one_letter_code
_entity_poly.pdbx_strand_id
1 'polypeptide(L)' 'MAVPDECTRSRVGTHAPEIALPDLSGREHRLADYAGHWLLLVFHRHLG' A
#
# COMPACT_ATOMS: atom_id res chain seq x y z
N MET A 1 -17.39 5.78 -19.81
CA MET A 1 -17.50 7.25 -19.67
C MET A 1 -18.23 7.48 -18.35
N ALA A 2 -17.60 7.74 -17.21
CA ALA A 2 -16.45 8.59 -16.89
C ALA A 2 -15.23 7.85 -16.27
N VAL A 3 -14.04 8.38 -16.54
CA VAL A 3 -12.83 8.36 -15.67
C VAL A 3 -12.47 9.84 -15.57
N PRO A 4 -12.36 10.48 -14.37
CA PRO A 4 -11.20 10.26 -13.47
C PRO A 4 -11.40 10.63 -11.97
N ASP A 5 -10.83 9.84 -11.07
CA ASP A 5 -10.34 10.32 -9.75
C ASP A 5 -9.28 9.33 -9.22
N GLU A 6 -8.37 8.88 -10.09
CA GLU A 6 -7.42 7.80 -9.75
C GLU A 6 -6.12 8.32 -9.10
N CYS A 7 -6.20 9.45 -8.40
CA CYS A 7 -5.23 9.77 -7.38
C CYS A 7 -5.73 9.12 -6.08
N THR A 8 -5.60 7.79 -5.99
CA THR A 8 -6.08 6.97 -4.85
C THR A 8 -5.32 7.33 -3.58
N ARG A 9 -5.68 8.47 -3.00
CA ARG A 9 -5.40 8.80 -1.61
C ARG A 9 -6.05 7.69 -0.80
N SER A 10 -5.25 6.98 -0.01
CA SER A 10 -5.77 5.98 0.92
C SER A 10 -6.85 6.63 1.80
N ARG A 11 -8.06 6.08 1.76
CA ARG A 11 -9.24 6.55 2.48
C ARG A 11 -9.75 5.44 3.38
N VAL A 12 -10.21 5.81 4.57
CA VAL A 12 -10.80 4.84 5.51
C VAL A 12 -12.05 4.22 4.89
N GLY A 13 -12.17 2.89 5.00
CA GLY A 13 -13.32 2.12 4.50
C GLY A 13 -13.24 1.74 3.02
N THR A 14 -12.23 2.18 2.28
CA THR A 14 -11.96 1.68 0.93
C THR A 14 -10.90 0.58 0.96
N HIS A 15 -10.81 -0.21 -0.11
CA HIS A 15 -9.70 -1.14 -0.27
C HIS A 15 -8.35 -0.42 -0.14
N ALA A 16 -7.38 -1.11 0.46
CA ALA A 16 -6.01 -0.64 0.49
C ALA A 16 -5.47 -0.51 -0.95
N PRO A 17 -4.58 0.46 -1.21
CA PRO A 17 -3.96 0.62 -2.53
C PRO A 17 -3.14 -0.62 -2.91
N GLU A 18 -2.95 -0.85 -4.20
CA GLU A 18 -2.03 -1.87 -4.68
C GLU A 18 -0.60 -1.36 -4.51
N ILE A 19 0.15 -2.00 -3.62
CA ILE A 19 1.55 -1.66 -3.33
C ILE A 19 2.36 -2.96 -3.31
N ALA A 20 3.50 -2.94 -3.99
CA ALA A 20 4.54 -3.96 -3.95
C ALA A 20 5.85 -3.31 -3.53
N LEU A 21 6.47 -3.77 -2.44
CA LEU A 21 7.73 -3.25 -1.94
C LEU A 21 8.69 -4.42 -1.61
N PRO A 22 9.98 -4.29 -1.94
CA PRO A 22 10.98 -5.24 -1.47
C PRO A 22 11.24 -5.03 0.03
N ASP A 23 11.45 -6.13 0.75
CA ASP A 23 12.03 -6.08 2.09
C ASP A 23 13.56 -5.91 2.04
N LEU A 24 14.20 -5.87 3.22
CA LEU A 24 15.66 -5.73 3.34
C LEU A 24 16.44 -6.93 2.79
N SER A 25 15.79 -8.07 2.59
CA SER A 25 16.38 -9.25 1.95
C SER A 25 16.10 -9.30 0.44
N GLY A 26 15.41 -8.28 -0.10
CA GLY A 26 15.05 -8.19 -1.51
C GLY A 26 13.84 -9.02 -1.91
N ARG A 27 13.12 -9.63 -0.96
CA ARG A 27 11.87 -10.34 -1.25
C ARG A 27 10.77 -9.33 -1.48
N GLU A 28 10.03 -9.47 -2.58
CA GLU A 28 8.86 -8.67 -2.86
C GLU A 28 7.71 -9.05 -1.92
N HIS A 29 7.05 -8.04 -1.34
CA HIS A 29 5.81 -8.19 -0.57
C HIS A 29 4.73 -7.31 -1.19
N ARG A 30 3.57 -7.90 -1.49
CA ARG A 30 2.38 -7.17 -1.93
C ARG A 30 1.40 -7.00 -0.79
N LEU A 31 0.69 -5.88 -0.74
CA LEU A 31 -0.40 -5.72 0.23
C LEU A 31 -1.49 -6.79 0.08
N ALA A 32 -1.74 -7.28 -1.13
CA ALA A 32 -2.68 -8.34 -1.40
C ALA A 32 -2.30 -9.67 -0.74
N ASP A 33 -1.01 -9.93 -0.52
CA ASP A 33 -0.52 -11.17 0.11
C ASP A 33 -0.93 -11.25 1.59
N TYR A 34 -1.26 -10.12 2.22
CA TYR A 34 -1.70 -10.03 3.60
C TYR A 34 -3.22 -9.93 3.76
N ALA A 35 -4.00 -10.11 2.69
CA ALA A 35 -5.46 -10.08 2.78
C ALA A 35 -5.97 -11.07 3.85
N GLY A 36 -6.99 -10.66 4.60
CA GLY A 36 -7.51 -11.43 5.73
C GLY A 36 -6.72 -11.29 7.04
N HIS A 37 -5.62 -10.54 7.06
CA HIS A 37 -4.84 -10.24 8.25
C HIS A 37 -4.86 -8.74 8.57
N TRP A 38 -4.76 -8.40 9.85
CA TRP A 38 -4.53 -7.01 10.25
C TRP A 38 -3.09 -6.63 9.95
N LEU A 39 -2.90 -5.56 9.17
CA LEU A 39 -1.60 -5.08 8.73
C LEU A 39 -1.46 -3.59 9.05
N LEU A 40 -0.34 -3.21 9.65
CA LEU A 40 0.04 -1.82 9.94
C LEU A 40 1.18 -1.39 9.02
N LEU A 41 0.98 -0.32 8.24
CA LEU A 41 2.03 0.29 7.41
C LEU A 41 2.54 1.55 8.08
N VAL A 42 3.86 1.61 8.32
CA VAL A 42 4.53 2.77 8.88
C VAL A 42 5.44 3.40 7.81
N PHE A 43 5.09 4.59 7.34
CA PHE A 43 5.92 5.37 6.45
C PHE A 43 6.82 6.30 7.27
N HIS A 44 8.13 6.14 7.17
CA HIS A 44 9.10 7.09 7.71
C HIS A 44 9.79 7.84 6.58
N ARG A 45 9.91 9.17 6.72
CA ARG A 45 10.79 9.96 5.86
C ARG A 45 12.18 9.95 6.49
N HIS A 46 13.18 9.49 5.76
CA HIS A 46 14.56 9.77 6.13
C HIS A 46 14.82 11.25 5.88
N LEU A 47 15.01 12.03 6.95
CA LEU A 47 15.55 13.38 6.84
C LEU A 47 17.07 13.23 6.86
N GLY A 48 17.70 13.50 5.72
CA GLY A 48 19.13 13.74 5.64
C GLY A 48 19.47 15.12 6.19
#